data_AF-A0AAP9NMY1-F1
#
_entry.id   AF-A0AAP9NMY1-F1
#
_cell.length_a   1.000
_cell.length_b   1.000
_cell.length_c   1.000
_cell.angle_alpha   90.00
_cell.angle_beta   90.00
_cell.angle_gamma   90.00
#
_symmetry.space_group_name_H-M   'P 1'
#
loop_
_entity.id
_entity.type
_entity.pdbx_description
1 polymer ?
#
loop_
_entity_poly.entity_id
_entity_poly.type
_entity_poly.pdbx_seq_one_letter_code
_entity_poly.pdbx_strand_id
1 'polypeptide(L)'
;MNTPATTSQAIPEGYRVDAKGRLIPEESIKPIDQARDELAIELVTKAKELNRQLAQFKAEAFGDIESFVQLSAEEYGVHVGGKKGNVSLLSFDGRYKIQRQIADNITFDERLEAAKALIDDCLKDWTDGARSEVKVIVQDAFRTDKQGNLRTGAVLALRRHQFDDPRWLKAMDAIADAVQVTGSKSYVRIYERIGETERYQPISLNIAEV
;
A
#
# COMPACT_ATOMS: atom_id res chain seq x y z
N MET A 1 24.38 5.19 -16.61
CA MET A 1 24.42 5.74 -15.25
C MET A 1 25.14 4.72 -14.39
N ASN A 2 26.35 5.03 -13.93
CA ASN A 2 27.23 4.10 -13.23
C ASN A 2 26.82 3.98 -11.77
N THR A 3 26.52 2.76 -11.33
CA THR A 3 26.43 2.37 -9.92
C THR A 3 27.84 2.44 -9.31
N PRO A 4 28.07 3.16 -8.19
CA PRO A 4 29.34 3.02 -7.48
C PRO A 4 29.38 1.65 -6.81
N ALA A 5 30.37 0.84 -7.20
CA ALA A 5 30.73 -0.38 -6.52
C ALA A 5 31.21 -0.04 -5.09
N THR A 6 30.56 -0.58 -4.07
CA THR A 6 31.01 -0.45 -2.69
C THR A 6 32.18 -1.41 -2.48
N THR A 7 33.40 -0.90 -2.54
CA THR A 7 34.61 -1.63 -2.17
C THR A 7 34.53 -1.98 -0.68
N SER A 8 34.43 -3.26 -0.35
CA SER A 8 34.53 -3.75 1.04
C SER A 8 35.98 -3.56 1.50
N GLN A 9 36.24 -2.43 2.16
CA GLN A 9 37.53 -2.16 2.78
C GLN A 9 37.56 -2.94 4.10
N ALA A 10 38.51 -3.87 4.24
CA ALA A 10 38.68 -4.65 5.47
C ALA A 10 39.01 -3.71 6.63
N ILE A 11 38.18 -3.71 7.67
CA ILE A 11 38.37 -2.90 8.87
C ILE A 11 39.53 -3.51 9.67
N PRO A 12 40.60 -2.75 9.97
CA PRO A 12 41.69 -3.26 10.82
C PRO A 12 41.21 -3.66 12.21
N GLU A 13 41.85 -4.67 12.81
CA GLU A 13 41.55 -5.12 14.17
C GLU A 13 41.70 -3.96 15.17
N GLY A 14 40.72 -3.79 16.08
CA GLY A 14 40.69 -2.70 17.05
C GLY A 14 40.20 -1.35 16.54
N TYR A 15 39.67 -1.27 15.31
CA TYR A 15 39.06 -0.07 14.74
C TYR A 15 37.57 -0.29 14.40
N ARG A 16 36.76 0.76 14.50
CA ARG A 16 35.39 0.82 13.98
C ARG A 16 35.22 1.95 12.97
N VAL A 17 34.26 1.81 12.06
CA VAL A 17 33.93 2.85 11.07
C VAL A 17 32.81 3.73 11.63
N ASP A 18 33.02 5.05 11.65
CA ASP A 18 31.99 6.00 12.08
C ASP A 18 30.97 6.32 10.95
N ALA A 19 29.93 7.09 11.28
CA ALA A 19 28.90 7.48 10.31
C ALA A 19 29.41 8.32 9.10
N LYS A 20 30.64 8.85 9.16
CA LYS A 20 31.28 9.58 8.06
C LYS A 20 32.27 8.70 7.28
N GLY A 21 32.33 7.39 7.58
CA GLY A 21 33.23 6.44 6.92
C GLY A 21 34.67 6.49 7.44
N ARG A 22 34.94 7.11 8.60
CA ARG A 22 36.29 7.23 9.17
C ARG A 22 36.59 6.06 10.10
N LEU A 23 37.82 5.55 10.08
CA LEU A 23 38.30 4.54 11.02
C LEU A 23 38.67 5.19 12.35
N ILE A 24 38.03 4.74 13.42
CA ILE A 24 38.19 5.23 14.79
C ILE A 24 38.72 4.07 15.65
N PRO A 25 39.83 4.22 16.39
CA PRO A 25 40.28 3.22 17.36
C PRO A 25 39.20 2.95 18.40
N GLU A 26 38.89 1.69 18.67
CA GLU A 26 37.81 1.32 19.61
C GLU A 26 38.04 1.89 21.01
N GLU A 27 39.29 1.89 21.48
CA GLU A 27 39.71 2.47 22.78
C GLU A 27 39.38 3.97 22.92
N SER A 28 39.24 4.69 21.80
CA SER A 28 38.92 6.12 21.81
C SER A 28 37.41 6.40 21.86
N ILE A 29 36.59 5.36 21.69
CA ILE A 29 35.12 5.44 21.76
C ILE A 29 34.72 5.34 23.22
N LYS A 30 33.83 6.23 23.68
CA LYS A 30 33.34 6.19 25.06
C LYS A 30 32.60 4.86 25.30
N PRO A 31 32.76 4.21 26.47
CA PRO A 31 32.08 2.95 26.78
C PRO A 31 30.56 2.99 26.59
N ILE A 32 29.91 4.12 26.92
CA ILE A 32 28.47 4.31 26.72
C ILE A 32 28.07 4.34 25.24
N ASP A 33 28.94 4.81 24.35
CA ASP A 33 28.68 4.85 22.91
C ASP A 33 28.92 3.46 22.29
N GLN A 34 29.90 2.70 22.78
CA GLN A 34 30.10 1.28 22.42
C GLN A 34 28.91 0.42 22.83
N ALA A 35 28.44 0.55 24.08
CA ALA A 35 27.27 -0.19 24.58
C ALA A 35 25.99 0.17 23.80
N ARG A 36 25.83 1.44 23.38
CA ARG A 36 24.71 1.87 22.54
C ARG A 36 24.77 1.24 21.15
N ASP A 37 25.96 1.22 20.55
CA ASP A 37 26.20 0.60 19.23
C ASP A 37 25.89 -0.90 19.28
N GLU A 38 26.39 -1.60 20.30
CA GLU A 38 26.13 -3.03 20.52
C GLU A 38 24.63 -3.32 20.65
N LEU A 39 23.92 -2.58 21.51
CA LEU A 39 22.47 -2.72 21.67
C LEU A 39 21.73 -2.46 20.35
N ALA A 40 22.10 -1.42 19.61
CA ALA A 40 21.46 -1.09 18.34
C ALA A 40 21.69 -2.20 17.30
N ILE A 41 22.91 -2.71 17.17
CA ILE A 41 23.26 -3.80 16.27
C ILE A 41 22.50 -5.08 16.64
N GLU A 42 22.43 -5.41 17.93
CA GLU A 42 21.70 -6.59 18.42
C GLU A 42 20.21 -6.52 18.05
N LEU A 43 19.55 -5.40 18.36
CA LEU A 43 18.13 -5.20 18.07
C LEU A 43 17.85 -5.21 16.56
N VAL A 44 18.70 -4.57 15.75
CA VAL A 44 18.59 -4.59 14.29
C VAL A 44 18.78 -6.00 13.74
N THR A 45 19.69 -6.78 14.30
CA THR A 45 19.92 -8.17 13.88
C THR A 45 18.68 -9.03 14.15
N LYS A 46 18.10 -8.93 15.35
CA LYS A 46 16.83 -9.60 15.71
C LYS A 46 15.69 -9.16 14.80
N ALA A 47 15.56 -7.85 14.53
CA ALA A 47 14.52 -7.31 13.66
C ALA A 47 14.65 -7.81 12.21
N LYS A 48 15.87 -7.92 11.68
CA LYS A 48 16.13 -8.48 10.34
C LYS A 48 15.72 -9.95 10.25
N GLU A 49 15.99 -10.73 11.30
CA GLU A 49 15.61 -12.14 11.34
C GLU A 49 14.08 -12.32 11.39
N LEU A 50 13.38 -11.56 12.23
CA LEU A 50 11.91 -11.55 12.23
C LEU A 50 11.33 -11.11 10.89
N ASN A 51 11.92 -10.08 10.26
CA ASN A 51 11.50 -9.64 8.93
C ASN A 51 11.66 -10.74 7.87
N ARG A 52 12.78 -11.48 7.91
CA ARG A 52 13.03 -12.62 7.02
C ARG A 52 11.98 -13.72 7.22
N GLN A 53 11.66 -14.05 8.47
CA GLN A 53 10.63 -15.05 8.80
C GLN A 53 9.24 -14.61 8.30
N LEU A 54 8.87 -13.34 8.51
CA LEU A 54 7.61 -12.79 7.99
C LEU A 54 7.55 -12.79 6.47
N ALA A 55 8.65 -12.48 5.78
CA ALA A 55 8.74 -12.51 4.34
C ALA A 55 8.60 -13.94 3.77
N GLN A 56 9.26 -14.90 4.41
CA GLN A 56 9.16 -16.32 4.07
C GLN A 56 7.73 -16.83 4.27
N PHE A 57 7.16 -16.61 5.45
CA PHE A 57 5.79 -16.98 5.77
C PHE A 57 4.78 -16.39 4.76
N LYS A 58 4.96 -15.11 4.41
CA LYS A 58 4.12 -14.45 3.40
C LYS A 58 4.18 -15.20 2.06
N ALA A 59 5.37 -15.53 1.58
CA ALA A 59 5.55 -16.21 0.29
C ALA A 59 4.91 -17.60 0.28
N GLU A 60 5.15 -18.38 1.35
CA GLU A 60 4.56 -19.71 1.54
C GLU A 60 3.02 -19.63 1.58
N ALA A 61 2.45 -18.75 2.42
CA ALA A 61 1.01 -18.58 2.53
C ALA A 61 0.34 -18.22 1.19
N PHE A 62 0.97 -17.37 0.35
CA PHE A 62 0.44 -17.09 -0.98
C PHE A 62 0.49 -18.30 -1.91
N GLY A 63 1.59 -19.05 -1.90
CA GLY A 63 1.76 -20.26 -2.70
C GLY A 63 0.76 -21.34 -2.32
N ASP A 64 0.56 -21.56 -1.02
CA ASP A 64 -0.35 -22.57 -0.49
C ASP A 64 -1.81 -22.23 -0.80
N ILE A 65 -2.22 -20.97 -0.62
CA ILE A 65 -3.58 -20.53 -0.96
C ILE A 65 -3.84 -20.70 -2.46
N GLU A 66 -2.88 -20.32 -3.32
CA GLU A 66 -3.03 -20.49 -4.77
C GLU A 66 -3.18 -21.97 -5.15
N SER A 67 -2.29 -22.82 -4.62
CA SER A 67 -2.32 -24.26 -4.85
C SER A 67 -3.64 -24.89 -4.39
N PHE A 68 -4.16 -24.46 -3.24
CA PHE A 68 -5.44 -24.92 -2.72
C PHE A 68 -6.63 -24.48 -3.59
N VAL A 69 -6.64 -23.24 -4.06
CA VAL A 69 -7.69 -22.73 -4.96
C VAL A 69 -7.69 -23.52 -6.27
N GLN A 70 -6.51 -23.79 -6.83
CA GLN A 70 -6.38 -24.59 -8.03
C GLN A 70 -6.89 -26.02 -7.81
N LEU A 71 -6.43 -26.69 -6.76
CA LEU A 71 -6.89 -28.04 -6.39
C LEU A 71 -8.42 -28.08 -6.24
N SER A 72 -8.99 -27.12 -5.52
CA SER A 72 -10.44 -27.04 -5.32
C SER A 72 -11.21 -26.80 -6.62
N ALA A 73 -10.62 -26.15 -7.63
CA ALA A 73 -11.27 -25.94 -8.92
C ALA A 73 -11.21 -27.18 -9.82
N GLU A 74 -10.08 -27.90 -9.78
CA GLU A 74 -9.85 -29.15 -10.49
C GLU A 74 -10.88 -30.22 -10.09
N GLU A 75 -11.27 -30.29 -8.81
CA GLU A 75 -12.34 -31.17 -8.32
C GLU A 75 -13.70 -30.99 -9.04
N TYR A 76 -13.97 -29.79 -9.56
CA TYR A 76 -15.20 -29.48 -10.31
C TYR A 76 -14.97 -29.41 -11.83
N GLY A 77 -13.79 -29.83 -12.31
CA GLY A 77 -13.43 -29.77 -13.73
C GLY A 77 -13.26 -28.36 -14.29
N VAL A 78 -13.09 -27.35 -13.42
CA VAL A 78 -12.89 -25.96 -13.80
C VAL A 78 -11.42 -25.62 -13.69
N HIS A 79 -10.86 -24.96 -14.71
CA HIS A 79 -9.56 -24.33 -14.61
C HIS A 79 -9.74 -22.86 -14.23
N VAL A 80 -9.36 -22.50 -13.00
CA VAL A 80 -9.34 -21.10 -12.58
C VAL A 80 -8.12 -20.44 -13.22
N GLY A 81 -8.35 -19.75 -14.33
CA GLY A 81 -7.34 -18.95 -15.01
C GLY A 81 -7.11 -17.63 -14.29
N GLY A 82 -5.95 -17.49 -13.65
CA GLY A 82 -5.41 -16.21 -13.20
C GLY A 82 -5.22 -16.08 -11.69
N LYS A 83 -4.08 -15.51 -11.29
CA LYS A 83 -3.68 -15.23 -9.89
C LYS A 83 -4.55 -14.16 -9.19
N LYS A 84 -5.68 -13.77 -9.77
CA LYS A 84 -6.49 -12.62 -9.36
C LYS A 84 -7.80 -13.08 -8.73
N GLY A 85 -8.08 -12.56 -7.54
CA GLY A 85 -9.33 -12.80 -6.82
C GLY A 85 -9.11 -12.80 -5.30
N ASN A 86 -10.05 -12.18 -4.58
CA ASN A 86 -10.09 -12.29 -3.13
C ASN A 86 -10.60 -13.68 -2.76
N VAL A 87 -9.94 -14.33 -1.80
CA VAL A 87 -10.29 -15.69 -1.34
C VAL A 87 -10.41 -15.66 0.17
N SER A 88 -11.41 -16.37 0.71
CA SER A 88 -11.58 -16.59 2.14
C SER A 88 -11.62 -18.09 2.39
N LEU A 89 -10.67 -18.58 3.18
CA LEU A 89 -10.59 -19.96 3.64
C LEU A 89 -10.95 -20.00 5.12
N LEU A 90 -11.77 -20.97 5.51
CA LEU A 90 -12.11 -21.25 6.89
C LEU A 90 -11.54 -22.61 7.27
N SER A 91 -11.05 -22.75 8.50
CA SER A 91 -10.81 -24.08 9.06
C SER A 91 -12.12 -24.85 9.16
N PHE A 92 -12.05 -26.19 9.19
CA PHE A 92 -13.23 -27.05 9.21
C PHE A 92 -14.18 -26.75 10.39
N ASP A 93 -13.61 -26.47 11.57
CA ASP A 93 -14.34 -26.05 12.77
C ASP A 93 -14.75 -24.56 12.75
N GLY A 94 -14.36 -23.82 11.72
CA GLY A 94 -14.61 -22.38 11.59
C GLY A 94 -13.79 -21.49 12.52
N ARG A 95 -12.90 -22.04 13.36
CA ARG A 95 -12.13 -21.28 14.35
C ARG A 95 -11.16 -20.29 13.71
N TYR A 96 -10.56 -20.67 12.60
CA TYR A 96 -9.57 -19.86 11.89
C TYR A 96 -10.09 -19.41 10.54
N LYS A 97 -9.75 -18.19 10.17
CA LYS A 97 -10.06 -17.62 8.86
C LYS A 97 -8.82 -17.02 8.23
N ILE A 98 -8.56 -17.40 6.99
CA ILE A 98 -7.47 -16.86 6.18
C ILE A 98 -8.08 -16.13 4.99
N GLN A 99 -7.65 -14.89 4.75
CA GLN A 99 -8.11 -14.09 3.64
C GLN A 99 -6.93 -13.64 2.78
N ARG A 100 -6.95 -14.04 1.51
CA ARG A 100 -6.13 -13.42 0.46
C ARG A 100 -6.90 -12.26 -0.14
N GLN A 101 -6.32 -11.08 -0.12
CA GLN A 101 -6.90 -9.89 -0.75
C GLN A 101 -5.94 -9.26 -1.75
N ILE A 102 -6.45 -8.85 -2.89
CA ILE A 102 -5.70 -8.15 -3.91
C ILE A 102 -6.32 -6.78 -4.09
N ALA A 103 -5.54 -5.74 -3.82
CA ALA A 103 -5.92 -4.35 -4.03
C ALA A 103 -5.16 -3.79 -5.22
N ASP A 104 -5.88 -3.41 -6.27
CA ASP A 104 -5.31 -2.75 -7.43
C ASP A 104 -4.95 -1.30 -7.08
N ASN A 105 -3.75 -0.88 -7.47
CA ASN A 105 -3.31 0.50 -7.43
C ASN A 105 -3.74 1.18 -8.73
N ILE A 106 -4.62 2.16 -8.58
CA ILE A 106 -5.17 2.91 -9.70
C ILE A 106 -4.46 4.25 -9.80
N THR A 107 -4.02 4.59 -11.01
CA THR A 107 -3.59 5.94 -11.39
C THR A 107 -4.45 6.44 -12.54
N PHE A 108 -4.28 7.71 -12.90
CA PHE A 108 -4.89 8.25 -14.11
C PHE A 108 -3.81 8.69 -15.09
N ASP A 109 -4.16 8.67 -16.38
CA ASP A 109 -3.35 9.23 -17.44
C ASP A 109 -3.69 10.73 -17.70
N GLU A 110 -3.18 11.29 -18.79
CA GLU A 110 -3.36 12.71 -19.16
C GLU A 110 -4.82 13.14 -19.36
N ARG A 111 -5.74 12.19 -19.59
CA ARG A 111 -7.17 12.48 -19.79
C ARG A 111 -7.82 13.08 -18.53
N LEU A 112 -7.21 12.87 -17.37
CA LEU A 112 -7.68 13.47 -16.11
C LEU A 112 -7.65 15.01 -16.16
N GLU A 113 -6.66 15.61 -16.84
CA GLU A 113 -6.58 17.07 -16.99
C GLU A 113 -7.73 17.60 -17.84
N ALA A 114 -8.12 16.87 -18.89
CA ALA A 114 -9.28 17.23 -19.70
C ALA A 114 -10.58 17.14 -18.90
N ALA A 115 -10.74 16.12 -18.06
CA ALA A 115 -11.89 16.01 -17.17
C ALA A 115 -11.94 17.16 -16.16
N LYS A 116 -10.79 17.55 -15.59
CA LYS A 116 -10.69 18.67 -14.66
C LYS A 116 -11.15 19.97 -15.30
N ALA A 117 -10.70 20.26 -16.52
CA ALA A 117 -11.12 21.46 -17.24
C ALA A 117 -12.64 21.51 -17.45
N LEU A 118 -13.26 20.39 -17.82
CA LEU A 118 -14.71 20.29 -18.00
C LEU A 118 -15.48 20.51 -16.68
N ILE A 119 -14.97 19.98 -15.56
CA ILE A 119 -15.56 20.19 -14.22
C ILE A 119 -15.43 21.66 -13.82
N ASP A 120 -14.26 22.27 -14.00
CA ASP A 120 -14.01 23.67 -13.67
C ASP A 120 -14.98 24.60 -14.45
N ASP A 121 -15.22 24.31 -15.72
CA ASP A 121 -16.20 25.04 -16.55
C ASP A 121 -17.64 24.90 -16.01
N CYS A 122 -18.04 23.69 -15.57
CA CYS A 122 -19.35 23.48 -14.93
C CYS A 122 -19.49 24.32 -13.66
N LEU A 123 -18.50 24.22 -12.77
CA LEU A 123 -18.54 24.86 -11.46
C LEU A 123 -18.54 26.39 -11.59
N LYS A 124 -17.83 26.94 -12.59
CA LYS A 124 -17.83 28.38 -12.85
C LYS A 124 -19.23 28.89 -13.16
N ASP A 125 -19.97 28.18 -14.00
CA ASP A 125 -21.34 28.56 -14.36
C ASP A 125 -22.33 28.30 -13.22
N TRP A 126 -22.21 27.16 -12.54
CA TRP A 126 -23.12 26.79 -11.45
C TRP A 126 -22.98 27.67 -10.22
N THR A 127 -21.79 28.25 -10.03
CA THR A 127 -21.52 29.20 -8.95
C THR A 127 -21.65 30.65 -9.39
N ASP A 128 -22.10 30.92 -10.63
CA ASP A 128 -22.33 32.30 -11.05
C ASP A 128 -23.38 32.99 -10.17
N GLY A 129 -23.12 34.24 -9.80
CA GLY A 129 -23.92 34.95 -8.81
C GLY A 129 -23.84 34.44 -7.35
N ALA A 130 -23.16 33.32 -7.07
CA ALA A 130 -22.94 32.86 -5.70
C ALA A 130 -21.99 33.81 -4.94
N ARG A 131 -22.16 33.87 -3.61
CA ARG A 131 -21.27 34.65 -2.74
C ARG A 131 -19.84 34.16 -2.82
N SER A 132 -18.88 35.06 -2.62
CA SER A 132 -17.45 34.74 -2.72
C SER A 132 -17.04 33.62 -1.77
N GLU A 133 -17.63 33.54 -0.58
CA GLU A 133 -17.38 32.47 0.39
C GLU A 133 -17.77 31.08 -0.15
N VAL A 134 -18.89 31.00 -0.88
CA VAL A 134 -19.36 29.74 -1.50
C VAL A 134 -18.45 29.33 -2.66
N LYS A 135 -18.04 30.29 -3.49
CA LYS A 135 -17.10 30.07 -4.59
C LYS A 135 -15.76 29.51 -4.09
N VAL A 136 -15.24 30.06 -2.98
CA VAL A 136 -14.00 29.60 -2.36
C VAL A 136 -14.13 28.17 -1.84
N ILE A 137 -15.21 27.86 -1.12
CA ILE A 137 -15.43 26.50 -0.58
C ILE A 137 -15.52 25.47 -1.71
N VAL A 138 -16.25 25.78 -2.78
CA VAL A 138 -16.37 24.90 -3.95
C VAL A 138 -15.02 24.72 -4.62
N GLN A 139 -14.27 25.78 -4.91
CA GLN A 139 -12.95 25.68 -5.53
C GLN A 139 -11.95 24.90 -4.67
N ASP A 140 -11.96 25.08 -3.35
CA ASP A 140 -11.08 24.35 -2.43
C ASP A 140 -11.47 22.86 -2.34
N ALA A 141 -12.75 22.51 -2.46
CA ALA A 141 -13.21 21.12 -2.46
C ALA A 141 -12.69 20.32 -3.67
N PHE A 142 -12.39 21.00 -4.78
CA PHE A 142 -11.86 20.42 -6.01
C PHE A 142 -10.34 20.63 -6.19
N ARG A 143 -9.64 21.18 -5.19
CA ARG A 143 -8.18 21.36 -5.26
C ARG A 143 -7.44 20.02 -5.20
N THR A 144 -6.40 19.96 -6.02
CA THR A 144 -5.37 18.92 -6.00
C THR A 144 -4.54 18.97 -4.72
N ASP A 145 -3.89 17.87 -4.36
CA ASP A 145 -2.95 17.87 -3.24
C ASP A 145 -1.71 18.76 -3.51
N LYS A 146 -0.79 18.81 -2.53
CA LYS A 146 0.43 19.65 -2.60
C LYS A 146 1.35 19.32 -3.79
N GLN A 147 1.15 18.20 -4.47
CA GLN A 147 1.91 17.77 -5.65
C GLN A 147 1.14 18.01 -6.95
N GLY A 148 -0.04 18.62 -6.89
CA GLY A 148 -0.89 18.85 -8.06
C GLY A 148 -1.73 17.63 -8.45
N ASN A 149 -1.77 16.57 -7.64
CA ASN A 149 -2.52 15.35 -7.97
C ASN A 149 -3.92 15.38 -7.35
N LEU A 150 -4.93 15.01 -8.14
CA LEU A 150 -6.25 14.74 -7.60
C LEU A 150 -6.22 13.43 -6.81
N ARG A 151 -6.84 13.40 -5.63
CA ARG A 151 -6.95 12.18 -4.84
C ARG A 151 -7.82 11.16 -5.58
N THR A 152 -7.27 10.01 -5.95
CA THR A 152 -7.96 8.98 -6.75
C THR A 152 -9.34 8.63 -6.23
N GLY A 153 -9.49 8.47 -4.92
CA GLY A 153 -10.78 8.20 -4.29
C GLY A 153 -11.80 9.34 -4.43
N ALA A 154 -11.37 10.59 -4.40
CA ALA A 154 -12.24 11.75 -4.55
C ALA A 154 -12.73 11.89 -6.00
N VAL A 155 -11.84 11.70 -6.98
CA VAL A 155 -12.18 11.72 -8.41
C VAL A 155 -13.19 10.62 -8.74
N LEU A 156 -12.94 9.39 -8.28
CA LEU A 156 -13.89 8.29 -8.49
C LEU A 156 -15.22 8.50 -7.76
N ALA A 157 -15.22 9.25 -6.64
CA ALA A 157 -16.46 9.59 -5.93
C ALA A 157 -17.34 10.56 -6.72
N LEU A 158 -16.77 11.43 -7.58
CA LEU A 158 -17.54 12.35 -8.42
C LEU A 158 -18.55 11.61 -9.31
N ARG A 159 -18.17 10.42 -9.80
CA ARG A 159 -19.03 9.57 -10.63
C ARG A 159 -20.31 9.09 -9.94
N ARG A 160 -20.40 9.23 -8.62
CA ARG A 160 -21.63 8.90 -7.86
C ARG A 160 -22.70 9.97 -8.02
N HIS A 161 -22.32 11.18 -8.43
CA HIS A 161 -23.23 12.29 -8.63
C HIS A 161 -23.74 12.29 -10.08
N GLN A 162 -25.05 12.11 -10.23
CA GLN A 162 -25.74 12.13 -11.51
C GLN A 162 -26.25 13.55 -11.75
N PHE A 163 -25.54 14.29 -12.59
CA PHE A 163 -25.94 15.62 -13.05
C PHE A 163 -26.07 15.61 -14.58
N ASP A 164 -27.08 16.31 -15.09
CA ASP A 164 -27.45 16.25 -16.52
C ASP A 164 -26.64 17.20 -17.42
N ASP A 165 -25.74 18.02 -16.84
CA ASP A 165 -24.91 18.95 -17.64
C ASP A 165 -24.02 18.15 -18.62
N PRO A 166 -24.09 18.42 -19.93
CA PRO A 166 -23.31 17.70 -20.94
C PRO A 166 -21.79 17.72 -20.68
N ARG A 167 -21.26 18.78 -20.09
CA ARG A 167 -19.84 18.88 -19.73
C ARG A 167 -19.51 18.00 -18.54
N TRP A 168 -20.41 17.90 -17.57
CA TRP A 168 -20.27 17.00 -16.43
C TRP A 168 -20.22 15.54 -16.87
N LEU A 169 -21.18 15.13 -17.73
CA LEU A 169 -21.22 13.78 -18.29
C LEU A 169 -19.90 13.46 -19.03
N LYS A 170 -19.47 14.38 -19.90
CA LYS A 170 -18.20 14.23 -20.64
C LYS A 170 -16.97 14.17 -19.72
N ALA A 171 -16.99 14.89 -18.60
CA ALA A 171 -15.92 14.80 -17.61
C ALA A 171 -15.90 13.44 -16.90
N MET A 172 -17.07 12.87 -16.59
CA MET A 172 -17.18 11.54 -15.98
C MET A 172 -16.70 10.45 -16.94
N ASP A 173 -16.98 10.58 -18.24
CA ASP A 173 -16.46 9.69 -19.28
C ASP A 173 -14.94 9.78 -19.37
N ALA A 174 -14.39 11.01 -19.44
CA ALA A 174 -12.95 11.23 -19.46
C ALA A 174 -12.25 10.68 -18.20
N ILE A 175 -12.86 10.79 -17.02
CA ILE A 175 -12.36 10.15 -15.78
C ILE A 175 -12.34 8.63 -15.92
N ALA A 176 -13.39 8.03 -16.49
CA ALA A 176 -13.48 6.58 -16.65
C ALA A 176 -12.40 6.06 -17.60
N ASP A 177 -12.18 6.76 -18.72
CA ASP A 177 -11.17 6.42 -19.72
C ASP A 177 -9.75 6.64 -19.21
N ALA A 178 -9.56 7.59 -18.28
CA ALA A 178 -8.26 7.89 -17.70
C ALA A 178 -7.78 6.80 -16.72
N VAL A 179 -8.66 5.93 -16.20
CA VAL A 179 -8.33 4.94 -15.16
C VAL A 179 -7.32 3.91 -15.69
N GLN A 180 -6.15 3.85 -15.07
CA GLN A 180 -5.11 2.86 -15.35
C GLN A 180 -4.77 2.06 -14.09
N VAL A 181 -4.67 0.73 -14.21
CA VAL A 181 -4.16 -0.14 -13.13
C VAL A 181 -2.65 -0.26 -13.28
N THR A 182 -1.89 0.37 -12.37
CA THR A 182 -0.42 0.40 -12.43
C THR A 182 0.27 -0.69 -11.62
N GLY A 183 -0.49 -1.42 -10.81
CA GLY A 183 0.01 -2.56 -10.05
C GLY A 183 -1.06 -3.10 -9.11
N SER A 184 -0.75 -4.19 -8.42
CA SER A 184 -1.63 -4.77 -7.42
C SER A 184 -0.82 -5.10 -6.16
N LYS A 185 -1.33 -4.73 -4.98
CA LYS A 185 -0.79 -5.18 -3.70
C LYS A 185 -1.62 -6.34 -3.19
N SER A 186 -0.96 -7.45 -2.91
CA SER A 186 -1.60 -8.63 -2.33
C SER A 186 -1.32 -8.69 -0.83
N TYR A 187 -2.36 -9.00 -0.07
CA TYR A 187 -2.37 -9.12 1.37
C TYR A 187 -2.86 -10.51 1.78
N VAL A 188 -2.23 -11.10 2.78
CA VAL A 188 -2.78 -12.22 3.53
C VAL A 188 -3.17 -11.69 4.90
N ARG A 189 -4.40 -11.98 5.34
CA ARG A 189 -4.90 -11.68 6.67
C ARG A 189 -5.37 -12.95 7.35
N ILE A 190 -5.00 -13.09 8.62
CA ILE A 190 -5.26 -14.29 9.41
C ILE A 190 -6.06 -13.85 10.63
N TYR A 191 -7.06 -14.65 10.98
CA TYR A 191 -7.96 -14.34 12.06
C TYR A 191 -8.27 -15.58 12.89
N GLU A 192 -8.57 -15.35 14.17
CA GLU A 192 -9.15 -16.32 15.07
C GLU A 192 -10.56 -15.87 15.49
N ARG A 193 -11.49 -16.81 15.59
CA ARG A 193 -12.87 -16.57 16.03
C ARG A 193 -12.89 -16.21 17.53
N ILE A 194 -13.71 -15.23 17.89
CA ILE A 194 -13.89 -14.83 19.28
C ILE A 194 -14.94 -15.74 19.91
N GLY A 195 -14.50 -16.75 20.67
CA GLY A 195 -15.37 -17.75 21.31
C GLY A 195 -16.33 -18.39 20.30
N GLU A 196 -17.60 -18.54 20.68
CA GLU A 196 -18.67 -19.09 19.84
C GLU A 196 -19.39 -18.02 18.99
N THR A 197 -18.77 -16.84 18.78
CA THR A 197 -19.40 -15.76 18.01
C THR A 197 -19.04 -15.83 16.53
N GLU A 198 -19.80 -15.10 15.70
CA GLU A 198 -19.45 -14.89 14.28
C GLU A 198 -18.35 -13.84 14.05
N ARG A 199 -17.74 -13.33 15.13
CA ARG A 199 -16.71 -12.30 15.05
C ARG A 199 -15.32 -12.92 15.02
N TYR A 200 -14.44 -12.30 14.24
CA TYR A 200 -13.06 -12.72 14.05
C TYR A 200 -12.12 -11.59 14.45
N GLN A 201 -11.14 -11.90 15.30
CA GLN A 201 -10.06 -10.99 15.66
C GLN A 201 -8.84 -11.25 14.78
N PRO A 202 -8.19 -10.21 14.22
CA PRO A 202 -6.97 -10.39 13.45
C PRO A 202 -5.83 -10.89 14.34
N ILE A 203 -5.09 -11.88 13.85
CA ILE A 203 -3.80 -12.25 14.41
C ILE A 203 -2.78 -11.28 13.81
N SER A 204 -2.46 -10.22 14.55
CA SER A 204 -1.57 -9.18 14.03
C SER A 204 -0.13 -9.67 13.98
N LEU A 205 0.54 -9.37 12.87
CA LEU A 205 1.99 -9.55 12.70
C LEU A 205 2.71 -8.19 12.74
N ASN A 206 1.99 -7.12 13.10
CA ASN A 206 2.54 -5.80 13.28
C ASN A 206 3.09 -5.67 14.70
N ILE A 207 4.41 -5.46 14.85
CA ILE A 207 5.07 -5.38 16.17
C ILE A 207 4.47 -4.32 17.10
N ALA A 208 3.81 -3.28 16.57
CA ALA A 208 3.14 -2.27 17.37
C ALA A 208 1.77 -2.72 17.95
N GLU A 209 1.24 -3.84 17.47
CA GLU A 209 -0.08 -4.39 17.83
C GLU A 209 0.00 -5.76 18.52
N VAL A 210 1.21 -6.34 18.62
CA VAL A 210 1.50 -7.64 19.27
C VAL A 210 1.76 -7.46 20.76
#